data_AF-A0A9E4MGI0-F1
#
_entry.id   AF-A0A9E4MGI0-F1
#
_cell.length_a   1.000
_cell.length_b   1.000
_cell.length_c   1.000
_cell.angle_alpha   90.00
_cell.angle_beta   90.00
_cell.angle_gamma   90.00
#
_symmetry.space_group_name_H-M   'P 1'
#
loop_
_entity.id
_entity.type
_entity.pdbx_description
1 polymer ?
#
loop_
_entity_poly.entity_id
_entity_poly.type
_entity_poly.pdbx_seq_one_letter_code
_entity_poly.pdbx_strand_id
1 'polypeptide(L)'
;MTAPPRCRRPLCAAVALLILVPAAPAAAQFRAPSPDGLASTETGGRYAGGRTPYYIEGKWIEVSYGRPIKRSRDLWGNEGTYGMRLNAQAPVWRAGADVSTYLMTEATLTVNGTEIAPGGYTMFIDLKPDDWTLIISNWQPQRRYDPNNDRELWGSYGYTSDKDVVRAPMELSELPWWTFLDMTNEGGRLAIMWDRMMAAIPFGIPPEPQAAEDAAKAEPPNPPKATVPDPPKEGTPPLTVDPRAPLPPVNGPGQR
;
A
#
# COMPACT_ATOMS: atom_id res chain seq x y z
N MET A 1 -85.96 30.94 39.10
CA MET A 1 -85.98 29.68 38.31
C MET A 1 -84.94 29.80 37.20
N THR A 2 -83.95 28.88 37.19
CA THR A 2 -83.21 28.33 36.02
C THR A 2 -82.45 29.29 35.07
N ALA A 3 -81.21 29.09 34.62
CA ALA A 3 -80.06 28.19 34.82
C ALA A 3 -78.87 28.80 34.01
N PRO A 4 -77.59 28.42 34.20
CA PRO A 4 -76.41 29.16 33.71
C PRO A 4 -75.92 28.68 32.30
N PRO A 5 -74.78 29.18 31.75
CA PRO A 5 -74.62 29.53 30.34
C PRO A 5 -74.22 28.35 29.44
N ARG A 6 -74.51 28.45 28.13
CA ARG A 6 -73.97 27.53 27.12
C ARG A 6 -72.98 28.23 26.20
N CYS A 7 -71.71 27.97 26.51
CA CYS A 7 -70.56 28.11 25.65
C CYS A 7 -70.81 27.39 24.31
N ARG A 8 -70.63 28.08 23.18
CA ARG A 8 -70.49 27.46 21.85
C ARG A 8 -69.33 28.11 21.10
N ARG A 9 -68.15 27.52 21.25
CA ARG A 9 -67.11 27.42 20.21
C ARG A 9 -67.22 26.00 19.61
N PRO A 10 -66.62 25.66 18.47
CA PRO A 10 -66.15 26.46 17.32
C PRO A 10 -66.58 25.82 15.97
N LEU A 11 -66.35 26.48 14.83
CA LEU A 11 -65.98 25.75 13.61
C LEU A 11 -65.08 26.65 12.76
N CYS A 12 -63.83 26.82 13.19
CA CYS A 12 -62.77 27.18 12.27
C CYS A 12 -62.59 25.97 11.34
N ALA A 13 -63.05 26.09 10.10
CA ALA A 13 -62.68 25.15 9.05
C ALA A 13 -61.16 25.29 8.83
N ALA A 14 -60.38 24.44 9.48
CA ALA A 14 -58.97 24.29 9.19
C ALA A 14 -58.84 23.66 7.80
N VAL A 15 -58.58 24.49 6.80
CA VAL A 15 -58.11 24.02 5.49
C VAL A 15 -56.71 23.47 5.72
N ALA A 16 -56.61 22.17 5.95
CA ALA A 16 -55.34 21.47 5.95
C ALA A 16 -54.83 21.42 4.51
N LEU A 17 -54.01 22.39 4.13
CA LEU A 17 -53.25 22.36 2.89
C LEU A 17 -52.21 21.25 3.04
N LEU A 18 -52.52 20.08 2.50
CA LEU A 18 -51.60 18.96 2.39
C LEU A 18 -50.52 19.35 1.37
N ILE A 19 -49.44 19.98 1.84
CA ILE A 19 -48.24 20.18 1.05
C ILE A 19 -47.64 18.79 0.87
N LEU A 20 -47.93 18.18 -0.28
CA LEU A 20 -47.24 17.00 -0.76
C LEU A 20 -45.80 17.45 -1.06
N VAL A 21 -44.92 17.38 -0.07
CA VAL A 21 -43.48 17.49 -0.31
C VAL A 21 -43.12 16.26 -1.11
N PRO A 22 -42.72 16.36 -2.40
CA PRO A 22 -42.19 15.21 -3.09
C PRO A 22 -40.92 14.82 -2.34
N ALA A 23 -40.97 13.68 -1.63
CA ALA A 23 -39.78 13.00 -1.19
C ALA A 23 -39.04 12.60 -2.47
N ALA A 24 -38.14 13.47 -2.93
CA ALA A 24 -37.17 13.07 -3.94
C ALA A 24 -36.49 11.81 -3.38
N PRO A 25 -36.47 10.70 -4.12
CA PRO A 25 -35.67 9.57 -3.68
C PRO A 25 -34.26 10.13 -3.51
N ALA A 26 -33.71 9.99 -2.31
CA ALA A 26 -32.30 10.12 -2.09
C ALA A 26 -31.65 8.96 -2.87
N ALA A 27 -31.54 9.13 -4.18
CA ALA A 27 -30.56 8.42 -4.95
C ALA A 27 -29.24 8.89 -4.37
N ALA A 28 -28.76 8.15 -3.36
CA ALA A 28 -27.34 8.05 -3.10
C ALA A 28 -26.74 7.79 -4.47
N GLN A 29 -26.16 8.83 -5.07
CA GLN A 29 -25.50 8.72 -6.36
C GLN A 29 -24.56 7.54 -6.20
N PHE A 30 -24.78 6.45 -6.94
CA PHE A 30 -23.83 5.35 -7.03
C PHE A 30 -22.59 5.97 -7.68
N ARG A 31 -21.72 6.53 -6.85
CA ARG A 31 -20.50 7.18 -7.30
C ARG A 31 -19.58 6.04 -7.68
N ALA A 32 -19.13 6.03 -8.94
CA ALA A 32 -18.09 5.09 -9.36
C ALA A 32 -16.91 5.15 -8.38
N PRO A 33 -16.27 4.01 -8.07
CA PRO A 33 -15.02 3.98 -7.34
C PRO A 33 -14.00 4.92 -7.99
N SER A 34 -13.12 5.46 -7.18
CA SER A 34 -12.00 6.25 -7.68
C SER A 34 -11.09 5.35 -8.50
N PRO A 35 -10.53 5.82 -9.64
CA PRO A 35 -9.60 5.02 -10.41
C PRO A 35 -8.36 4.63 -9.59
N ASP A 36 -7.85 3.44 -9.83
CA ASP A 36 -6.59 3.00 -9.24
C ASP A 36 -5.41 3.81 -9.79
N GLY A 37 -4.45 4.08 -8.92
CA GLY A 37 -3.17 4.70 -9.20
C GLY A 37 -2.04 3.80 -8.72
N LEU A 38 -0.93 3.86 -9.44
CA LEU A 38 0.33 3.22 -9.10
C LEU A 38 1.46 4.23 -9.32
N ALA A 39 2.31 4.37 -8.33
CA ALA A 39 3.63 4.98 -8.47
C ALA A 39 4.65 3.90 -8.17
N SER A 40 5.62 3.70 -9.06
CA SER A 40 6.69 2.72 -8.87
C SER A 40 8.04 3.30 -9.23
N THR A 41 9.07 2.82 -8.55
CA THR A 41 10.47 3.10 -8.85
C THR A 41 11.32 1.90 -8.51
N GLU A 42 12.52 1.85 -9.08
CA GLU A 42 13.51 0.81 -8.84
C GLU A 42 14.79 1.46 -8.32
N THR A 43 15.43 0.85 -7.33
CA THR A 43 16.61 1.43 -6.67
C THR A 43 17.54 0.37 -6.08
N GLY A 44 18.72 0.77 -5.61
CA GLY A 44 19.75 -0.13 -5.08
C GLY A 44 20.46 -1.01 -6.13
N GLY A 45 20.11 -0.86 -7.40
CA GLY A 45 20.76 -1.54 -8.52
C GLY A 45 21.86 -0.71 -9.17
N ARG A 46 22.34 -1.19 -10.32
CA ARG A 46 23.37 -0.52 -11.11
C ARG A 46 23.16 -0.71 -12.60
N TYR A 47 23.67 0.24 -13.39
CA TYR A 47 23.71 0.10 -14.84
C TYR A 47 24.83 -0.86 -15.26
N ALA A 48 24.50 -1.81 -16.14
CA ALA A 48 25.41 -2.75 -16.75
C ALA A 48 25.29 -2.72 -18.28
N GLY A 49 26.27 -3.28 -18.98
CA GLY A 49 26.32 -3.28 -20.44
C GLY A 49 27.15 -2.13 -21.04
N GLY A 50 27.54 -2.29 -22.29
CA GLY A 50 28.41 -1.35 -23.01
C GLY A 50 27.63 -0.17 -23.59
N ARG A 51 27.44 -0.17 -24.91
CA ARG A 51 26.90 0.98 -25.65
C ARG A 51 25.43 1.31 -25.32
N THR A 52 24.66 0.34 -24.82
CA THR A 52 23.29 0.53 -24.35
C THR A 52 23.19 -0.01 -22.92
N PRO A 53 23.39 0.83 -21.90
CA PRO A 53 23.34 0.39 -20.52
C PRO A 53 21.91 0.00 -20.12
N TYR A 54 21.78 -1.07 -19.34
CA TYR A 54 20.52 -1.55 -18.76
C TYR A 54 20.67 -1.69 -17.25
N TYR A 55 19.62 -1.36 -16.50
CA TYR A 55 19.64 -1.40 -15.04
C TYR A 55 19.37 -2.83 -14.56
N ILE A 56 20.18 -3.32 -13.61
CA ILE A 56 20.02 -4.66 -13.02
C ILE A 56 20.24 -4.61 -11.50
N GLU A 57 19.76 -5.67 -10.84
CA GLU A 57 19.83 -5.89 -9.38
C GLU A 57 19.04 -4.87 -8.55
N GLY A 58 18.27 -4.00 -9.21
CA GLY A 58 17.40 -3.08 -8.53
C GLY A 58 16.26 -3.77 -7.80
N LYS A 59 15.71 -3.04 -6.83
CA LYS A 59 14.63 -3.44 -5.94
C LYS A 59 13.46 -2.52 -6.17
N TRP A 60 12.27 -3.09 -6.32
CA TRP A 60 11.06 -2.32 -6.56
C TRP A 60 10.51 -1.69 -5.29
N ILE A 61 10.04 -0.46 -5.43
CA ILE A 61 9.23 0.25 -4.44
C ILE A 61 7.97 0.71 -5.16
N GLU A 62 6.82 0.25 -4.69
CA GLU A 62 5.53 0.49 -5.32
C GLU A 62 4.53 1.05 -4.31
N VAL A 63 3.82 2.10 -4.69
CA VAL A 63 2.70 2.67 -3.94
C VAL A 63 1.44 2.56 -4.78
N SER A 64 0.51 1.73 -4.34
CA SER A 64 -0.82 1.59 -4.92
C SER A 64 -1.84 2.38 -4.11
N TYR A 65 -2.71 3.12 -4.78
CA TYR A 65 -3.64 4.05 -4.12
C TYR A 65 -4.87 4.30 -4.99
N GLY A 66 -6.02 4.59 -4.37
CA GLY A 66 -7.16 5.16 -5.11
C GLY A 66 -6.94 6.65 -5.35
N ARG A 67 -7.06 7.11 -6.59
CA ARG A 67 -6.83 8.51 -6.98
C ARG A 67 -7.91 9.44 -6.40
N PRO A 68 -7.60 10.35 -5.47
CA PRO A 68 -8.63 11.18 -4.84
C PRO A 68 -9.31 12.13 -5.83
N ILE A 69 -10.64 12.04 -5.94
CA ILE A 69 -11.43 12.96 -6.76
C ILE A 69 -12.04 14.05 -5.85
N LYS A 70 -11.73 15.33 -6.14
CA LYS A 70 -12.22 16.49 -5.36
C LYS A 70 -13.75 16.56 -5.30
N ARG A 71 -14.44 16.14 -6.37
CA ARG A 71 -15.91 16.10 -6.50
C ARG A 71 -16.57 17.42 -6.08
N SER A 72 -16.00 18.54 -6.54
CA SER A 72 -16.48 19.91 -6.27
C SER A 72 -16.55 20.30 -4.79
N ARG A 73 -15.84 19.59 -3.90
CA ARG A 73 -15.72 19.96 -2.49
C ARG A 73 -14.64 21.02 -2.32
N ASP A 74 -14.90 22.03 -1.48
CA ASP A 74 -13.85 22.82 -0.87
C ASP A 74 -13.17 21.97 0.22
N LEU A 75 -11.92 21.59 -0.07
CA LEU A 75 -11.11 20.69 0.75
C LEU A 75 -10.43 21.44 1.88
N TRP A 76 -10.06 22.70 1.66
CA TRP A 76 -9.17 23.44 2.56
C TRP A 76 -9.95 24.36 3.49
N GLY A 77 -11.07 24.93 3.03
CA GLY A 77 -11.91 25.82 3.84
C GLY A 77 -11.11 26.96 4.50
N ASN A 78 -11.71 27.61 5.50
CA ASN A 78 -11.07 28.72 6.24
C ASN A 78 -10.71 28.36 7.70
N GLU A 79 -10.99 27.15 8.17
CA GLU A 79 -11.09 26.87 9.61
C GLU A 79 -10.08 25.86 10.18
N GLY A 80 -9.04 25.44 9.43
CA GLY A 80 -8.02 24.53 9.97
C GLY A 80 -8.52 23.14 10.41
N THR A 81 -9.79 22.81 10.15
CA THR A 81 -10.44 21.55 10.54
C THR A 81 -10.55 20.55 9.38
N TYR A 82 -9.81 20.78 8.29
CA TYR A 82 -9.92 19.97 7.08
C TYR A 82 -9.61 18.49 7.34
N GLY A 83 -8.63 18.16 8.19
CA GLY A 83 -8.33 16.76 8.54
C GLY A 83 -9.55 15.99 9.05
N MET A 84 -10.30 16.56 10.00
CA MET A 84 -11.50 15.93 10.55
C MET A 84 -12.61 15.73 9.50
N ARG A 85 -12.79 16.70 8.61
CA ARG A 85 -13.80 16.64 7.53
C ARG A 85 -13.43 15.61 6.46
N LEU A 86 -12.15 15.56 6.08
CA LEU A 86 -11.66 14.70 5.01
C LEU A 86 -11.56 13.24 5.44
N ASN A 87 -11.33 13.00 6.73
CA ASN A 87 -11.19 11.64 7.29
C ASN A 87 -12.52 10.98 7.66
N ALA A 88 -13.65 11.65 7.48
CA ALA A 88 -14.98 11.14 7.86
C ALA A 88 -15.00 10.59 9.30
N GLN A 89 -14.42 11.35 10.23
CA GLN A 89 -14.23 11.00 11.66
C GLN A 89 -13.19 9.91 11.97
N ALA A 90 -12.53 9.34 10.95
CA ALA A 90 -11.35 8.51 11.20
C ALA A 90 -10.20 9.37 11.76
N PRO A 91 -9.36 8.80 12.64
CA PRO A 91 -8.24 9.53 13.25
C PRO A 91 -7.16 9.96 12.23
N VAL A 92 -7.04 9.24 11.11
CA VAL A 92 -6.04 9.49 10.07
C VAL A 92 -6.66 9.38 8.67
N TRP A 93 -6.03 10.05 7.69
CA TRP A 93 -6.41 9.95 6.29
C TRP A 93 -5.75 8.73 5.66
N ARG A 94 -6.49 7.95 4.86
CA ARG A 94 -5.96 6.81 4.06
C ARG A 94 -5.03 7.21 2.91
N ALA A 95 -4.65 8.48 2.84
CA ALA A 95 -3.71 9.05 1.87
C ALA A 95 -4.10 8.77 0.40
N GLY A 96 -5.42 8.66 0.15
CA GLY A 96 -5.99 8.12 -1.08
C GLY A 96 -7.53 8.08 -1.00
N ALA A 97 -8.15 7.35 -1.92
CA ALA A 97 -9.59 7.10 -1.95
C ALA A 97 -9.91 5.61 -1.93
N ASP A 98 -11.11 5.26 -1.43
CA ASP A 98 -11.61 3.90 -1.33
C ASP A 98 -10.75 3.00 -0.41
N VAL A 99 -9.94 2.11 -0.99
CA VAL A 99 -9.03 1.19 -0.28
C VAL A 99 -7.83 1.95 0.29
N SER A 100 -7.24 1.47 1.40
CA SER A 100 -6.06 2.08 1.99
C SER A 100 -4.90 2.10 1.01
N THR A 101 -4.16 3.21 0.97
CA THR A 101 -2.91 3.29 0.22
C THR A 101 -1.94 2.25 0.73
N TYR A 102 -1.27 1.55 -0.18
CA TYR A 102 -0.43 0.40 0.15
C TYR A 102 0.94 0.52 -0.51
N LEU A 103 1.96 0.45 0.34
CA LEU A 103 3.38 0.39 -0.02
C LEU A 103 3.80 -1.06 -0.10
N MET A 104 4.39 -1.48 -1.21
CA MET A 104 5.15 -2.71 -1.32
C MET A 104 6.60 -2.35 -1.62
N THR A 105 7.54 -2.88 -0.84
CA THR A 105 8.96 -2.60 -1.04
C THR A 105 9.80 -3.87 -0.96
N GLU A 106 10.69 -4.04 -1.93
CA GLU A 106 11.70 -5.11 -1.96
C GLU A 106 13.03 -4.67 -1.32
N ALA A 107 13.18 -3.38 -1.01
CA ALA A 107 14.35 -2.81 -0.36
C ALA A 107 14.05 -2.50 1.11
N THR A 108 15.08 -2.53 1.95
CA THR A 108 15.00 -1.88 3.26
C THR A 108 14.96 -0.37 3.03
N LEU A 109 13.98 0.32 3.62
CA LEU A 109 13.85 1.77 3.52
C LEU A 109 14.19 2.42 4.86
N THR A 110 14.86 3.57 4.84
CA THR A 110 15.02 4.41 6.02
C THR A 110 14.14 5.65 5.90
N VAL A 111 13.20 5.81 6.83
CA VAL A 111 12.27 6.96 6.86
C VAL A 111 12.34 7.58 8.25
N ASN A 112 12.66 8.87 8.34
CA ASN A 112 12.80 9.60 9.61
C ASN A 112 13.71 8.90 10.64
N GLY A 113 14.80 8.30 10.17
CA GLY A 113 15.74 7.55 11.00
C GLY A 113 15.31 6.13 11.40
N THR A 114 14.10 5.70 11.00
CA THR A 114 13.60 4.34 11.26
C THR A 114 13.81 3.47 10.02
N GLU A 115 14.40 2.29 10.21
CA GLU A 115 14.46 1.26 9.16
C GLU A 115 13.14 0.50 9.03
N ILE A 116 12.71 0.31 7.80
CA ILE A 116 11.52 -0.42 7.40
C ILE A 116 11.98 -1.59 6.53
N ALA A 117 11.69 -2.80 6.98
CA ALA A 117 12.09 -4.00 6.27
C ALA A 117 11.34 -4.15 4.92
N PRO A 118 11.87 -4.96 3.98
CA PRO A 118 11.13 -5.36 2.80
C PRO A 118 9.80 -6.00 3.18
N GLY A 119 8.72 -5.60 2.51
CA GLY A 119 7.38 -6.05 2.85
C GLY A 119 6.28 -5.10 2.38
N GLY A 120 5.07 -5.42 2.82
CA GLY A 120 3.86 -4.69 2.47
C GLY A 120 3.25 -3.95 3.67
N TYR A 121 2.96 -2.67 3.49
CA TYR A 121 2.54 -1.75 4.55
C TYR A 121 1.39 -0.87 4.08
N THR A 122 0.49 -0.52 4.99
CA THR A 122 -0.48 0.55 4.73
C THR A 122 0.12 1.91 5.04
N MET A 123 -0.31 2.91 4.28
CA MET A 123 0.12 4.30 4.44
C MET A 123 -1.07 5.18 4.83
N PHE A 124 -0.84 6.04 5.82
CA PHE A 124 -1.80 7.05 6.28
C PHE A 124 -1.13 8.40 6.40
N ILE A 125 -1.94 9.45 6.47
CA ILE A 125 -1.48 10.80 6.78
C ILE A 125 -2.32 11.34 7.93
N ASP A 126 -1.66 11.77 9.00
CA ASP A 126 -2.27 12.66 9.99
C ASP A 126 -2.28 14.07 9.41
N LEU A 127 -3.49 14.58 9.14
CA LEU A 127 -3.72 15.85 8.47
C LEU A 127 -3.98 16.93 9.52
N LYS A 128 -2.94 17.68 9.91
CA LYS A 128 -3.08 18.93 10.67
C LYS A 128 -2.77 20.12 9.77
N PRO A 129 -3.32 21.31 10.08
CA PRO A 129 -2.95 22.56 9.40
C PRO A 129 -1.43 22.71 9.37
N ASP A 130 -0.88 22.79 8.16
CA ASP A 130 0.56 23.01 7.89
C ASP A 130 1.54 21.96 8.49
N ASP A 131 1.03 20.87 9.07
CA ASP A 131 1.82 19.85 9.76
C ASP A 131 1.31 18.45 9.40
N TRP A 132 1.68 17.98 8.22
CA TRP A 132 1.29 16.65 7.76
C TRP A 132 2.32 15.64 8.23
N THR A 133 1.83 14.53 8.78
CA THR A 133 2.69 13.43 9.20
C THR A 133 2.34 12.18 8.39
N LEU A 134 3.32 11.65 7.65
CA LEU A 134 3.21 10.32 7.03
C LEU A 134 3.28 9.26 8.14
N ILE A 135 2.41 8.26 8.02
CA ILE A 135 2.37 7.10 8.88
C ILE A 135 2.49 5.86 7.99
N ILE A 136 3.47 5.00 8.28
CA ILE A 136 3.59 3.67 7.67
C ILE A 136 3.23 2.66 8.77
N SER A 137 2.33 1.73 8.46
CA SER A 137 1.72 0.84 9.45
C SER A 137 1.63 -0.61 8.97
N ASN A 138 1.67 -1.55 9.92
CA ASN A 138 1.48 -2.98 9.69
C ASN A 138 0.00 -3.39 9.57
N TRP A 139 -0.94 -2.43 9.69
CA TRP A 139 -2.32 -2.68 9.29
C TRP A 139 -2.37 -3.17 7.84
N GLN A 140 -3.27 -4.12 7.55
CA GLN A 140 -3.48 -4.65 6.21
C GLN A 140 -4.79 -4.12 5.62
N PRO A 141 -4.86 -3.84 4.31
CA PRO A 141 -6.07 -3.31 3.70
C PRO A 141 -7.08 -4.43 3.38
N GLN A 142 -8.34 -4.17 3.68
CA GLN A 142 -9.45 -4.97 3.15
C GLN A 142 -9.66 -4.64 1.67
N ARG A 143 -9.63 -5.67 0.80
CA ARG A 143 -9.94 -5.50 -0.64
C ARG A 143 -11.43 -5.34 -0.92
N ARG A 144 -12.28 -5.84 -0.02
CA ARG A 144 -13.73 -5.68 -0.05
C ARG A 144 -14.18 -5.36 1.36
N TYR A 145 -15.14 -4.46 1.49
CA TYR A 145 -15.68 -4.08 2.78
C TYR A 145 -16.32 -5.28 3.48
N ASP A 146 -15.78 -5.65 4.64
CA ASP A 146 -16.38 -6.58 5.60
C ASP A 146 -16.45 -5.89 6.98
N PRO A 147 -17.65 -5.53 7.46
CA PRO A 147 -17.82 -4.87 8.74
C PRO A 147 -17.44 -5.74 9.95
N ASN A 148 -17.28 -7.06 9.78
CA ASN A 148 -16.92 -7.99 10.86
C ASN A 148 -15.42 -8.29 10.94
N ASN A 149 -14.62 -7.75 10.02
CA ASN A 149 -13.18 -7.93 10.00
C ASN A 149 -12.50 -6.79 10.79
N ASP A 150 -11.99 -7.13 11.97
CA ASP A 150 -11.27 -6.22 12.88
C ASP A 150 -9.73 -6.32 12.75
N ARG A 151 -9.23 -7.18 11.85
CA ARG A 151 -7.80 -7.42 11.65
C ARG A 151 -7.20 -6.63 10.48
N GLU A 152 -8.05 -6.18 9.58
CA GLU A 152 -7.71 -5.42 8.38
C GLU A 152 -8.57 -4.16 8.31
N LEU A 153 -8.09 -3.13 7.60
CA LEU A 153 -8.76 -1.84 7.51
C LEU A 153 -9.48 -1.66 6.18
N TRP A 154 -10.73 -1.20 6.22
CA TRP A 154 -11.37 -0.59 5.07
C TRP A 154 -10.99 0.90 5.00
N GLY A 155 -9.94 1.22 4.25
CA GLY A 155 -9.36 2.56 4.25
C GLY A 155 -8.72 2.90 5.59
N SER A 156 -9.32 3.80 6.38
CA SER A 156 -8.80 4.18 7.71
C SER A 156 -9.78 3.92 8.87
N TYR A 157 -10.90 3.24 8.61
CA TYR A 157 -11.88 2.92 9.65
C TYR A 157 -11.35 1.83 10.58
N GLY A 158 -11.44 2.06 11.90
CA GLY A 158 -10.91 1.13 12.91
C GLY A 158 -9.41 1.25 13.16
N TYR A 159 -8.72 2.20 12.51
CA TYR A 159 -7.30 2.43 12.71
C TYR A 159 -6.99 2.76 14.18
N THR A 160 -5.93 2.10 14.68
CA THR A 160 -5.25 2.42 15.94
C THR A 160 -3.74 2.48 15.69
N SER A 161 -3.03 3.28 16.48
CA SER A 161 -1.60 3.56 16.28
C SER A 161 -0.66 2.46 16.80
N ASP A 162 -1.18 1.40 17.43
CA ASP A 162 -0.42 0.28 17.97
C ASP A 162 0.36 -0.52 16.90
N LYS A 163 -0.05 -0.40 15.64
CA LYS A 163 0.62 -1.05 14.50
C LYS A 163 1.48 -0.11 13.67
N ASP A 164 1.64 1.15 14.08
CA ASP A 164 2.50 2.10 13.38
C ASP A 164 3.96 1.66 13.46
N VAL A 165 4.63 1.67 12.31
CA VAL A 165 6.07 1.40 12.18
C VAL A 165 6.84 2.70 12.29
N VAL A 166 6.39 3.74 11.58
CA VAL A 166 7.00 5.07 11.61
C VAL A 166 5.96 6.16 11.46
N ARG A 167 6.20 7.27 12.15
CA ARG A 167 5.54 8.55 11.94
C ARG A 167 6.59 9.58 11.58
N ALA A 168 6.37 10.32 10.51
CA ALA A 168 7.37 11.21 9.98
C ALA A 168 6.76 12.49 9.41
N PRO A 169 7.26 13.67 9.81
CA PRO A 169 6.77 14.95 9.30
C PRO A 169 7.08 15.08 7.80
N MET A 170 6.17 15.71 7.07
CA MET A 170 6.28 15.95 5.64
C MET A 170 6.51 17.43 5.35
N GLU A 171 7.25 17.72 4.28
CA GLU A 171 7.45 19.07 3.77
C GLU A 171 6.31 19.46 2.82
N LEU A 172 5.62 20.57 3.09
CA LEU A 172 4.47 21.04 2.29
C LEU A 172 4.86 22.08 1.23
N SER A 173 4.31 21.92 0.02
CA SER A 173 4.39 22.84 -1.13
C SER A 173 3.10 22.77 -1.96
N GLU A 174 2.99 23.45 -3.11
CA GLU A 174 1.71 23.56 -3.84
C GLU A 174 1.65 22.84 -5.23
N LEU A 175 1.41 21.51 -5.36
CA LEU A 175 1.30 20.74 -6.65
C LEU A 175 0.46 19.39 -6.54
N PRO A 176 0.11 18.57 -7.60
CA PRO A 176 -0.83 17.36 -7.60
C PRO A 176 -0.29 15.89 -7.92
N TRP A 177 -0.96 14.76 -7.45
CA TRP A 177 -0.69 13.25 -7.45
C TRP A 177 0.54 12.54 -6.75
N TRP A 178 0.48 11.23 -6.40
CA TRP A 178 1.65 10.52 -5.76
C TRP A 178 2.80 10.31 -6.74
N THR A 179 4.02 10.66 -6.34
CA THR A 179 5.21 10.54 -7.18
C THR A 179 6.50 10.34 -6.37
N PHE A 180 7.53 9.83 -7.02
CA PHE A 180 8.89 9.83 -6.50
C PHE A 180 9.66 11.01 -7.12
N LEU A 181 10.40 11.75 -6.29
CA LEU A 181 11.20 12.92 -6.66
C LEU A 181 12.65 12.69 -6.26
N ASP A 182 13.58 13.40 -6.90
CA ASP A 182 14.98 13.51 -6.50
C ASP A 182 15.66 12.13 -6.29
N MET A 183 15.35 11.17 -7.16
CA MET A 183 15.81 9.78 -7.05
C MET A 183 17.32 9.64 -7.30
N THR A 184 17.97 8.87 -6.44
CA THR A 184 19.37 8.45 -6.48
C THR A 184 19.48 6.97 -6.09
N ASN A 185 20.68 6.39 -6.19
CA ASN A 185 20.92 5.02 -5.70
C ASN A 185 20.82 4.89 -4.17
N GLU A 186 20.94 6.00 -3.44
CA GLU A 186 20.92 6.03 -1.97
C GLU A 186 19.52 6.35 -1.43
N GLY A 187 18.55 6.62 -2.32
CA GLY A 187 17.18 6.98 -1.94
C GLY A 187 16.60 8.11 -2.78
N GLY A 188 15.58 8.77 -2.26
CA GLY A 188 14.89 9.86 -2.94
C GLY A 188 13.83 10.49 -2.05
N ARG A 189 12.82 11.13 -2.64
CA ARG A 189 11.67 11.67 -1.92
C ARG A 189 10.38 11.04 -2.42
N LEU A 190 9.55 10.58 -1.50
CA LEU A 190 8.18 10.19 -1.79
C LEU A 190 7.27 11.38 -1.57
N ALA A 191 6.47 11.72 -2.58
CA ALA A 191 5.51 12.82 -2.51
C ALA A 191 4.09 12.31 -2.71
N ILE A 192 3.17 12.81 -1.89
CA ILE A 192 1.73 12.79 -2.15
C ILE A 192 1.30 14.19 -2.52
N MET A 193 0.38 14.28 -3.45
CA MET A 193 -0.08 15.56 -3.91
C MET A 193 -1.59 15.50 -4.15
N TRP A 194 -2.35 16.47 -3.65
CA TRP A 194 -3.80 16.53 -3.70
C TRP A 194 -4.31 17.95 -3.85
N ASP A 195 -5.15 18.17 -4.86
CA ASP A 195 -5.64 19.50 -5.26
C ASP A 195 -4.46 20.44 -5.58
N ARG A 196 -4.19 21.42 -4.71
CA ARG A 196 -3.08 22.36 -4.84
C ARG A 196 -1.97 22.13 -3.83
N MET A 197 -1.97 21.02 -3.08
CA MET A 197 -0.99 20.75 -2.02
C MET A 197 -0.16 19.53 -2.38
N MET A 198 1.14 19.62 -2.17
CA MET A 198 2.14 18.56 -2.26
C MET A 198 2.79 18.41 -0.90
N ALA A 199 2.90 17.18 -0.40
CA ALA A 199 3.64 16.85 0.80
C ALA A 199 4.71 15.83 0.43
N ALA A 200 5.97 16.10 0.75
CA ALA A 200 7.09 15.22 0.42
C ALA A 200 7.85 14.77 1.67
N ILE A 201 8.41 13.57 1.61
CA ILE A 201 9.25 13.02 2.66
C ILE A 201 10.47 12.32 2.06
N PRO A 202 11.70 12.57 2.56
CA PRO A 202 12.88 11.83 2.12
C PRO A 202 12.83 10.38 2.62
N PHE A 203 13.30 9.46 1.78
CA PHE A 203 13.63 8.09 2.17
C PHE A 203 15.06 7.76 1.72
N GLY A 204 15.74 6.96 2.53
CA GLY A 204 17.06 6.43 2.22
C GLY A 204 17.05 4.93 2.00
N ILE A 205 18.09 4.43 1.37
CA ILE A 205 18.41 3.00 1.27
C ILE A 205 19.71 2.83 2.05
N PRO A 206 19.70 2.02 3.13
CA PRO A 206 20.93 1.78 3.87
C PRO A 206 21.95 1.08 2.96
N PRO A 207 23.25 1.33 3.15
CA PRO A 207 24.28 0.57 2.46
C PRO A 207 24.06 -0.92 2.66
N GLU A 208 24.20 -1.71 1.60
CA GLU A 208 24.04 -3.15 1.69
C GLU A 208 25.05 -3.71 2.72
N PRO A 209 24.62 -4.56 3.68
CA PRO A 209 25.54 -5.12 4.66
C PRO A 209 26.67 -5.87 3.94
N GLN A 210 27.93 -5.58 4.29
CA GLN A 210 29.14 -6.13 3.64
C GLN A 210 29.08 -7.65 3.42
N ALA A 211 28.47 -8.39 4.34
CA ALA A 211 28.30 -9.84 4.26
C ALA A 211 27.44 -10.32 3.08
N ALA A 212 26.46 -9.53 2.64
CA ALA A 212 25.63 -9.84 1.47
C ALA A 212 26.37 -9.56 0.16
N GLU A 213 27.15 -8.47 0.12
CA GLU A 213 28.03 -8.14 -1.01
C GLU A 213 29.12 -9.20 -1.21
N ASP A 214 29.72 -9.68 -0.12
CA ASP A 214 30.73 -10.75 -0.15
C ASP A 214 30.14 -12.10 -0.59
N ALA A 215 28.91 -12.42 -0.16
CA ALA A 215 28.20 -13.63 -0.57
C ALA A 215 27.78 -13.59 -2.06
N ALA A 216 27.41 -12.41 -2.58
CA ALA A 216 27.07 -12.23 -3.99
C ALA A 216 28.31 -12.28 -4.92
N LYS A 217 29.49 -11.89 -4.40
CA LYS A 217 30.78 -11.98 -5.12
C LYS A 217 31.47 -13.32 -4.99
N ALA A 218 31.06 -14.17 -4.03
CA ALA A 218 31.60 -15.50 -3.86
C ALA A 218 31.19 -16.38 -5.05
N GLU A 219 32.18 -16.78 -5.87
CA GLU A 219 31.98 -17.76 -6.93
C GLU A 219 31.48 -19.08 -6.30
N PRO A 220 30.42 -19.71 -6.83
CA PRO A 220 29.97 -20.99 -6.30
C PRO A 220 31.13 -21.98 -6.33
N PRO A 221 31.26 -22.86 -5.30
CA PRO A 221 32.35 -23.81 -5.25
C PRO A 221 32.37 -24.58 -6.57
N ASN A 222 33.55 -24.59 -7.22
CA ASN A 222 33.75 -25.32 -8.46
C ASN A 222 33.13 -26.71 -8.31
N PRO A 223 32.23 -27.14 -9.22
CA PRO A 223 31.70 -28.49 -9.17
C PRO A 223 32.92 -29.43 -9.12
N PRO A 224 32.89 -30.47 -8.26
CA PRO A 224 34.00 -31.41 -8.20
C PRO A 224 34.28 -31.87 -9.62
N LYS A 225 35.53 -31.71 -10.08
CA LYS A 225 35.94 -32.16 -11.41
C LYS A 225 35.40 -33.57 -11.58
N ALA A 226 34.52 -33.77 -12.55
CA ALA A 226 34.08 -35.10 -12.92
C ALA A 226 35.35 -35.87 -13.31
N THR A 227 35.77 -36.78 -12.43
CA THR A 227 36.81 -37.74 -12.78
C THR A 227 36.20 -38.60 -13.87
N VAL A 228 36.53 -38.30 -15.12
CA VAL A 228 36.21 -39.18 -16.24
C VAL A 228 36.94 -40.49 -15.92
N PRO A 229 36.22 -41.60 -15.70
CA PRO A 229 36.88 -42.88 -15.49
C PRO A 229 37.71 -43.19 -16.72
N ASP A 230 38.95 -43.66 -16.53
CA ASP A 230 39.77 -44.14 -17.63
C ASP A 230 38.96 -45.14 -18.48
N PRO A 231 39.09 -45.11 -19.81
CA PRO A 231 38.45 -46.10 -20.66
C PRO A 231 38.86 -47.51 -20.20
N PRO A 232 37.93 -48.48 -20.18
CA PRO A 232 38.26 -49.84 -19.76
C PRO A 232 39.41 -50.37 -20.60
N LYS A 233 40.42 -50.96 -19.94
CA LYS A 233 41.49 -51.67 -20.65
C LYS A 233 40.87 -52.74 -21.54
N GLU A 234 41.25 -52.72 -22.81
CA GLU A 234 40.83 -53.67 -23.83
C GLU A 234 41.08 -55.10 -23.32
N GLY A 235 40.02 -55.91 -23.17
CA GLY A 235 40.08 -57.27 -22.63
C GLY A 235 39.05 -57.66 -21.57
N THR A 236 38.16 -56.75 -21.16
CA THR A 236 37.06 -57.12 -20.24
C THR A 236 35.91 -57.75 -21.04
N PRO A 237 35.45 -58.98 -20.72
CA PRO A 237 34.32 -59.60 -21.43
C PRO A 237 33.03 -58.80 -21.19
N PRO A 238 32.08 -58.79 -22.14
CA PRO A 238 30.86 -57.99 -22.01
C PRO A 238 30.06 -58.44 -20.80
N LEU A 239 29.52 -57.47 -20.06
CA LEU A 239 28.60 -57.69 -18.95
C LEU A 239 27.37 -58.43 -19.45
N THR A 240 27.20 -59.69 -19.05
CA THR A 240 25.94 -60.42 -19.20
C THR A 240 24.91 -59.76 -18.30
N VAL A 241 23.99 -58.99 -18.88
CA VAL A 241 22.83 -58.45 -18.17
C VAL A 241 21.88 -59.63 -17.92
N ASP A 242 21.71 -60.03 -16.66
CA ASP A 242 20.63 -60.95 -16.26
C ASP A 242 19.29 -60.18 -16.26
N PRO A 243 18.34 -60.51 -17.15
CA PRO A 243 17.05 -59.82 -17.24
C PRO A 243 16.13 -60.05 -16.02
N ARG A 244 16.57 -60.82 -15.01
CA ARG A 244 15.81 -61.08 -13.78
C ARG A 244 16.34 -60.34 -12.53
N ALA A 245 17.39 -59.52 -12.68
CA ALA A 245 17.88 -58.73 -11.56
C ALA A 245 16.87 -57.60 -11.20
N PRO A 246 16.44 -57.47 -9.94
CA PRO A 246 15.54 -56.41 -9.53
C PRO A 246 16.22 -55.04 -9.66
N LEU A 247 15.50 -54.06 -10.22
CA LEU A 247 16.00 -52.69 -10.35
C LEU A 247 16.24 -52.08 -8.96
N PRO A 248 17.35 -51.35 -8.77
CA PRO A 248 17.62 -50.66 -7.51
C PRO A 248 16.59 -49.54 -7.27
N PRO A 249 16.21 -49.27 -6.00
CA PRO A 249 15.19 -48.29 -5.69
C PRO A 249 15.67 -46.86 -5.99
N VAL A 250 14.80 -46.09 -6.64
CA VAL A 250 14.99 -44.66 -6.90
C VAL A 250 14.63 -43.88 -5.64
N ASN A 251 15.63 -43.35 -4.94
CA ASN A 251 15.41 -42.40 -3.84
C ASN A 251 15.28 -40.98 -4.42
N GLY A 252 14.07 -40.41 -4.35
CA GLY A 252 13.83 -38.99 -4.65
C GLY A 252 14.27 -38.10 -3.48
N PRO A 253 14.74 -36.86 -3.74
CA PRO A 253 15.19 -35.96 -2.69
C PRO A 253 14.01 -35.26 -2.02
N GLY A 254 13.92 -35.33 -0.68
CA GLY A 254 13.05 -34.43 0.09
C GLY A 254 12.32 -35.02 1.30
N GLN A 255 13.00 -35.72 2.21
CA GLN A 255 12.62 -35.74 3.62
C GLN A 255 13.87 -35.67 4.50
N ARG A 256 14.21 -34.46 4.92
CA ARG A 256 14.55 -34.05 6.29
C ARG A 256 14.75 -32.55 6.34
#